data_AF-K5BST6-F1
#
_entry.id   AF-K5BST6-F1
#
_cell.length_a   1.000
_cell.length_b   1.000
_cell.length_c   1.000
_cell.angle_alpha   90.00
_cell.angle_beta   90.00
_cell.angle_gamma   90.00
#
_symmetry.space_group_name_H-M   'P 1'
#
loop_
_entity.id
_entity.type
_entity.pdbx_description
1 polymer ?
#
loop_
_entity_poly.entity_id
_entity_poly.type
_entity_poly.pdbx_seq_one_letter_code
_entity_poly.pdbx_strand_id
1 'polypeptide(L)' 'MRNKLEGKSYEERVKDVNRIYDKYSRSGLSNREILRRYIYPIYHISEETFYNYLNAITKFPNYNV' A
#
# COMPACT_ATOMS: atom_id res chain seq x y z
N MET A 1 -10.45 -26.39 13.73
CA MET A 1 -10.11 -25.87 12.39
C MET A 1 -8.84 -25.04 12.52
N ARG A 2 -7.72 -25.47 11.92
CA ARG A 2 -6.55 -24.60 11.76
C ARG A 2 -6.90 -23.62 10.64
N ASN A 3 -7.20 -22.37 10.97
CA ASN A 3 -7.27 -21.32 9.95
C ASN A 3 -5.92 -21.35 9.23
N LYS A 4 -5.94 -21.75 7.96
CA LYS A 4 -4.78 -21.65 7.09
C LYS A 4 -4.47 -20.16 7.06
N LEU A 5 -3.44 -19.74 7.79
CA LEU A 5 -2.90 -18.40 7.70
C LEU A 5 -2.29 -18.29 6.31
N GLU A 6 -3.16 -18.16 5.29
CA GLU A 6 -2.72 -17.78 3.96
C GLU A 6 -1.94 -16.49 4.15
N GLY A 7 -0.75 -16.39 3.56
CA GLY A 7 0.17 -15.25 3.69
C GLY A 7 -0.36 -13.96 3.07
N LYS A 8 -1.64 -13.63 3.31
CA LYS A 8 -2.36 -12.45 2.84
C LYS A 8 -1.90 -11.17 3.52
N SER A 9 -1.17 -11.27 4.64
CA SER A 9 -0.65 -10.10 5.34
C SER A 9 0.17 -9.17 4.43
N TYR A 10 0.96 -9.70 3.49
CA TYR A 10 1.69 -8.87 2.53
C TYR A 10 0.76 -8.27 1.47
N GLU A 11 -0.10 -9.09 0.87
CA GLU A 11 -1.07 -8.65 -0.15
C GLU A 11 -2.01 -7.57 0.39
N GLU A 12 -2.54 -7.75 1.60
CA GLU A 12 -3.40 -6.81 2.30
C GLU A 12 -2.66 -5.49 2.60
N ARG A 13 -1.39 -5.55 3.02
CA ARG A 13 -0.57 -4.34 3.21
C ARG A 13 -0.37 -3.59 1.90
N VAL A 14 -0.07 -4.30 0.81
CA VAL A 14 0.11 -3.67 -0.51
C VAL A 14 -1.19 -3.02 -0.98
N LYS A 15 -2.32 -3.72 -0.87
CA LYS A 15 -3.64 -3.19 -1.23
C LYS A 15 -4.02 -1.96 -0.39
N ASP A 16 -3.78 -1.99 0.92
CA ASP A 16 -4.16 -0.89 1.79
C ASP A 16 -3.29 0.35 1.56
N VAL A 17 -1.98 0.17 1.36
CA VAL A 17 -1.08 1.27 1.00
C VAL A 17 -1.48 1.91 -0.34
N ASN A 18 -1.81 1.11 -1.36
CA ASN A 18 -2.30 1.64 -2.64
C ASN A 18 -3.63 2.37 -2.49
N ARG A 19 -4.57 1.83 -1.70
CA ARG A 19 -5.86 2.49 -1.40
C ARG A 19 -5.67 3.85 -0.74
N ILE A 20 -4.77 3.96 0.23
CA ILE A 20 -4.43 5.23 0.89
C ILE A 20 -3.80 6.18 -0.13
N TYR A 21 -2.86 5.70 -0.94
CA TYR A 21 -2.22 6.50 -1.98
C TYR A 21 -3.23 7.07 -3.00
N ASP A 22 -4.10 6.22 -3.55
CA ASP A 22 -5.12 6.61 -4.54
C ASP A 22 -6.08 7.68 -4.03
N LYS A 23 -6.42 7.62 -2.73
CA LYS A 23 -7.26 8.63 -2.08
C LYS A 23 -6.62 10.01 -2.06
N TYR A 24 -5.31 10.09 -1.82
CA TYR A 24 -4.61 11.37 -1.61
C TYR A 24 -3.81 11.86 -2.82
N SER A 25 -3.52 11.01 -3.80
CA SER A 25 -2.80 11.38 -5.03
C SER A 25 -3.55 12.45 -5.83
N ARG A 26 -4.89 12.44 -5.77
CA ARG A 26 -5.77 13.44 -6.42
C ARG A 26 -5.84 14.78 -5.68
N SER A 27 -5.24 14.90 -4.50
CA SER A 27 -5.28 16.11 -3.67
C SER A 27 -4.14 17.10 -3.93
N GLY A 28 -3.26 16.81 -4.91
CA GLY A 28 -2.11 17.66 -5.23
C GLY A 28 -0.92 17.53 -4.27
N LEU A 29 -0.94 16.53 -3.38
CA LEU A 29 0.17 16.25 -2.47
C LEU A 29 1.28 15.47 -3.18
N SER A 30 2.53 15.74 -2.82
CA SER A 30 3.66 14.94 -3.31
C SER A 30 3.67 13.55 -2.68
N ASN A 31 4.24 12.57 -3.38
CA ASN A 31 4.34 11.20 -2.88
C ASN A 31 5.03 11.10 -1.52
N ARG A 32 6.11 11.89 -1.30
CA ARG A 32 6.81 11.93 -0.01
C ARG A 32 5.91 12.44 1.12
N GLU A 33 5.05 13.42 0.80
CA GLU A 33 4.12 13.98 1.76
C GLU A 33 2.98 13.00 2.08
N ILE A 34 2.44 12.31 1.08
CA ILE A 34 1.45 11.24 1.27
C ILE A 34 2.04 10.13 2.15
N LEU A 35 3.27 9.71 1.84
CA LEU A 35 4.00 8.72 2.63
C LEU A 35 4.14 9.16 4.10
N ARG A 36 4.67 10.36 4.34
CA ARG A 36 4.90 10.86 5.71
C ARG A 36 3.62 11.07 6.51
N ARG A 37 2.56 11.62 5.88
CA ARG A 37 1.33 11.99 6.60
C ARG A 37 0.38 10.82 6.83
N TYR A 38 0.28 9.89 5.88
CA TYR A 38 -0.80 8.88 5.92
C TYR A 38 -0.31 7.44 6.02
N ILE A 39 0.84 7.10 5.46
CA ILE A 39 1.30 5.71 5.35
C ILE A 39 2.33 5.37 6.43
N TYR A 40 3.30 6.24 6.67
CA TYR A 40 4.38 6.05 7.64
C TYR A 40 3.87 5.85 9.08
N PRO A 41 2.90 6.62 9.60
CA PRO A 41 2.41 6.44 10.97
C PRO A 41 1.77 5.06 11.23
N ILE A 42 1.33 4.37 10.18
CA ILE A 42 0.66 3.07 10.26
C ILE A 42 1.66 1.94 10.03
N TYR A 43 2.44 2.01 8.94
CA TYR A 43 3.25 0.88 8.48
C TYR A 43 4.74 1.02 8.75
N HIS A 44 5.23 2.20 9.11
CA HIS A 44 6.64 2.48 9.38
C HIS A 44 7.58 2.00 8.26
N ILE A 45 7.19 2.23 7.01
CA ILE A 45 7.93 1.78 5.82
C ILE A 45 8.81 2.88 5.24
N SER A 46 9.90 2.48 4.59
CA SER A 46 10.76 3.37 3.83
C SER A 46 10.08 3.83 2.53
N GLU A 47 10.61 4.90 1.93
CA GLU A 47 10.16 5.42 0.64
C GLU A 47 10.33 4.39 -0.49
N GLU A 48 11.43 3.64 -0.48
CA GLU A 48 11.66 2.54 -1.40
C GLU A 48 10.60 1.45 -1.26
N THR A 49 10.27 1.05 -0.02
CA THR A 49 9.23 0.04 0.25
C THR A 49 7.85 0.53 -0.21
N PHE A 50 7.57 1.82 -0.02
CA PHE A 50 6.34 2.44 -0.51
C PHE A 50 6.22 2.31 -2.04
N TYR A 51 7.26 2.66 -2.80
CA TYR A 51 7.24 2.48 -4.26
C TYR A 51 7.21 1.01 -4.68
N ASN A 52 7.88 0.12 -3.94
CA ASN A 52 7.77 -1.32 -4.17
C ASN A 52 6.34 -1.82 -4.02
N TYR A 53 5.58 -1.29 -3.05
CA TYR A 53 4.17 -1.65 -2.86
C TYR A 53 3.28 -1.08 -3.98
N LEU A 54 3.52 0.15 -4.43
CA LEU A 54 2.82 0.72 -5.58
C LEU A 54 3.04 -0.14 -6.84
N ASN A 55 4.26 -0.60 -7.08
CA ASN A 55 4.55 -1.47 -8.23
C ASN A 55 4.01 -2.90 -8.03
N ALA A 56 4.08 -3.44 -6.81
CA ALA A 56 3.64 -4.79 -6.51
C ALA A 56 2.13 -4.99 -6.67
N ILE A 57 1.32 -3.92 -6.62
CA ILE A 57 -0.14 -4.03 -6.80
C ILE A 57 -0.52 -4.70 -8.12
N THR A 58 0.28 -4.47 -9.17
CA THR A 58 0.11 -5.03 -10.52
C THR A 58 0.25 -6.56 -10.56
N LYS A 59 0.86 -7.15 -9.53
CA LYS A 59 1.10 -8.60 -9.43
C LYS A 59 -0.08 -9.34 -8.80
N PHE A 60 -1.07 -8.63 -8.25
CA PHE A 60 -2.22 -9.25 -7.61
C PHE A 60 -3.43 -9.28 -8.56
N PRO A 61 -4.03 -10.45 -8.82
CA PRO A 61 -5.25 -10.53 -9.62
C PRO A 61 -6.40 -9.82 -8.87
N ASN A 62 -7.21 -9.06 -9.61
CA ASN A 62 -8.38 -8.29 -9.13
C ASN A 62 -8.11 -6.93 -8.45
N TYR A 63 -7.03 -6.22 -8.77
CA TYR A 63 -6.94 -4.78 -8.49
C TYR A 63 -7.26 -4.00 -9.77
N ASN A 64 -8.52 -3.59 -9.92
CA ASN A 64 -8.94 -2.73 -11.03
C ASN A 64 -8.48 -1.30 -10.72
N VAL A 65 -7.46 -0.85 -11.44
CA VAL A 65 -7.18 0.58 -11.66
C VAL A 65 -8.15 1.15 -12.67
#